data_AF-A0A1Q3CBX1-F1
#
_entry.id   AF-A0A1Q3CBX1-F1
#
_cell.length_a   1.000
_cell.length_b   1.000
_cell.length_c   1.000
_cell.angle_alpha   90.00
_cell.angle_beta   90.00
_cell.angle_gamma   90.00
#
_symmetry.space_group_name_H-M   'P 1'
#
loop_
_entity.id
_entity.type
_entity.pdbx_description
1 polymer ?
#
loop_
_entity_poly.entity_id
_entity_poly.type
_entity_poly.pdbx_seq_one_letter_code
_entity_poly.pdbx_strand_id
1 'polypeptide(L)'
;RHFQSSWFRQFSWLEYSPSKDTVFCLPCFLFNNKPTGRFGSNVLTDDGFNNWKKVNCGSNFAILVHMGKDPNSQHNVAQSCYTYLKNQAQHIETVIIRQTSK
;
A
#
# COMPACT_ATOMS: atom_id res chain seq x y z
N ARG A 1 9.58 21.25 -2.47
CA ARG A 1 8.67 20.48 -1.57
C ARG A 1 9.10 19.03 -1.72
N HIS A 2 9.26 18.31 -0.62
CA HIS A 2 9.81 16.95 -0.56
C HIS A 2 8.84 16.05 0.23
N PHE A 3 9.02 14.74 0.12
CA PHE A 3 8.33 13.76 0.95
C PHE A 3 8.39 14.11 2.46
N GLN A 4 7.29 13.88 3.19
CA GLN A 4 7.24 14.13 4.64
C GLN A 4 7.17 12.79 5.39
N SER A 5 8.16 12.50 6.23
CA SER A 5 8.23 11.25 7.00
C SER A 5 7.05 11.07 7.98
N SER A 6 6.38 12.16 8.38
CA SER A 6 5.16 12.11 9.18
C SER A 6 4.03 11.33 8.50
N TRP A 7 4.07 11.17 7.17
CA TRP A 7 3.09 10.39 6.43
C TRP A 7 3.17 8.89 6.70
N PHE A 8 4.33 8.35 7.09
CA PHE A 8 4.40 6.95 7.50
C PHE A 8 3.53 6.65 8.73
N ARG A 9 3.32 7.64 9.60
CA ARG A 9 2.42 7.49 10.75
C ARG A 9 0.94 7.47 10.34
N GLN A 10 0.59 8.15 9.24
CA GLN A 10 -0.78 8.23 8.73
C GLN A 10 -1.11 7.09 7.76
N PHE A 11 -0.12 6.64 6.99
CA PHE A 11 -0.26 5.66 5.91
C PHE A 11 0.80 4.57 6.08
N SER A 12 0.51 3.56 6.90
CA SER A 12 1.46 2.47 7.23
C SER A 12 1.80 1.54 6.06
N TRP A 13 1.10 1.68 4.93
CA TRP A 13 1.28 0.92 3.70
C TRP A 13 2.14 1.63 2.65
N LEU A 14 2.50 2.88 2.93
CA LEU A 14 3.19 3.76 2.00
C LEU A 14 4.70 3.47 2.08
N GLU A 15 5.33 3.28 0.92
CA GLU A 15 6.77 3.11 0.78
C GLU A 15 7.37 4.27 0.01
N TYR A 16 8.55 4.75 0.41
CA TYR A 16 9.25 5.86 -0.25
C TYR A 16 10.54 5.39 -0.91
N SER A 17 10.75 5.78 -2.17
CA SER A 17 11.99 5.56 -2.90
C SER A 17 12.82 6.86 -2.93
N PRO A 18 13.92 6.96 -2.17
CA PRO A 18 14.76 8.15 -2.16
C PRO A 18 15.44 8.44 -3.51
N SER A 19 15.73 7.40 -4.29
CA SER A 19 16.37 7.54 -5.60
C SER A 19 15.46 8.15 -6.65
N LYS A 20 14.14 7.93 -6.53
CA LYS A 20 13.13 8.49 -7.45
C LYS A 20 12.41 9.71 -6.87
N ASP A 21 12.58 9.99 -5.57
CA ASP A 21 11.76 10.94 -4.80
C ASP A 21 10.26 10.68 -5.02
N THR A 22 9.85 9.42 -4.81
CA THR A 22 8.52 8.93 -5.17
C THR A 22 7.98 7.97 -4.12
N VAL A 23 6.67 8.02 -3.85
CA VAL A 23 5.99 7.06 -2.96
C VAL A 23 5.15 6.03 -3.70
N PHE A 24 4.99 4.86 -3.08
CA PHE A 24 4.29 3.69 -3.60
C PHE A 24 3.34 3.10 -2.56
N CYS A 25 2.33 2.35 -2.99
CA CYS A 25 1.52 1.46 -2.16
C CYS A 25 2.08 0.03 -2.27
N LEU A 26 2.82 -0.44 -1.26
CA LEU A 26 3.40 -1.80 -1.29
C LEU A 26 2.34 -2.91 -1.34
N PRO A 27 1.26 -2.89 -0.53
CA PRO A 27 0.21 -3.90 -0.63
C PRO A 27 -0.37 -3.97 -2.05
N CYS A 28 -0.62 -2.81 -2.64
CA CYS A 28 -1.17 -2.72 -3.98
C CYS A 28 -0.17 -3.22 -5.02
N PHE A 29 1.11 -2.87 -4.91
CA PHE A 29 2.15 -3.39 -5.79
C PHE A 29 2.18 -4.94 -5.79
N LEU A 30 2.02 -5.56 -4.62
CA LEU A 30 2.06 -7.02 -4.48
C LEU A 30 0.76 -7.74 -4.88
N PHE A 31 -0.40 -7.12 -4.65
CA PHE A 31 -1.71 -7.80 -4.74
C PHE A 31 -2.68 -7.14 -5.74
N ASN A 32 -2.21 -6.27 -6.62
CA ASN A 32 -3.07 -5.66 -7.65
C ASN A 32 -3.46 -6.70 -8.71
N ASN A 33 -4.60 -7.36 -8.50
CA ASN A 33 -5.06 -8.47 -9.34
C ASN A 33 -5.69 -8.03 -10.67
N LYS A 34 -5.98 -6.73 -10.87
CA LYS A 34 -6.54 -6.20 -12.13
C LYS A 34 -6.12 -4.73 -12.30
N PRO A 35 -5.41 -4.35 -13.37
CA PRO A 35 -5.35 -2.95 -13.77
C PRO A 35 -6.74 -2.55 -14.24
N THR A 36 -7.60 -2.13 -13.32
CA THR A 36 -8.82 -1.45 -13.72
C THR A 36 -8.33 -0.16 -14.38
N GLY A 37 -8.53 0.02 -15.69
CA GLY A 37 -8.06 1.18 -16.45
C GLY A 37 -8.63 2.55 -16.01
N ARG A 38 -8.99 2.71 -14.72
CA ARG A 38 -9.34 3.96 -14.09
C ARG A 38 -8.06 4.75 -13.84
N PHE A 39 -7.98 5.90 -14.50
CA PHE A 39 -6.94 6.89 -14.32
C PHE A 39 -6.70 7.16 -12.82
N GLY A 40 -5.51 6.84 -12.31
CA GLY A 40 -5.15 7.00 -10.89
C GLY A 40 -4.96 5.70 -10.08
N SER A 41 -5.41 4.54 -10.56
CA SER A 41 -5.16 3.25 -9.86
C SER A 41 -3.68 2.87 -9.83
N ASN A 42 -2.96 3.18 -10.91
CA ASN A 42 -1.57 2.76 -11.10
C ASN A 42 -0.54 3.78 -10.63
N VAL A 43 -0.99 4.99 -10.25
CA VAL A 43 -0.09 6.10 -9.88
C VAL A 43 0.71 5.79 -8.62
N LEU A 44 0.24 4.90 -7.76
CA LEU A 44 0.97 4.46 -6.57
C LEU A 44 1.57 3.06 -6.71
N THR A 45 1.43 2.39 -7.86
CA THR A 45 1.98 1.03 -8.08
C THR A 45 3.09 0.99 -9.12
N ASP A 46 2.94 1.70 -10.24
CA ASP A 46 3.84 1.56 -11.40
C ASP A 46 4.83 2.73 -11.45
N ASP A 47 4.31 3.95 -11.68
CA ASP A 47 5.12 5.16 -11.79
C ASP A 47 5.49 5.74 -10.42
N GLY A 48 4.66 5.45 -9.42
CA GLY A 48 4.70 6.05 -8.11
C GLY A 48 4.31 7.54 -8.11
N PHE A 49 4.06 8.08 -6.92
CA PHE A 49 3.58 9.45 -6.76
C PHE A 49 4.68 10.38 -6.20
N ASN A 50 4.97 11.48 -6.90
CA ASN A 50 5.95 12.51 -6.46
C ASN A 50 5.40 13.95 -6.52
N ASN A 51 4.10 14.13 -6.74
CA ASN A 51 3.52 15.48 -6.85
C ASN A 51 3.27 16.11 -5.47
N TRP A 52 4.37 16.46 -4.79
CA TRP A 52 4.38 17.03 -3.44
C TRP A 52 3.67 18.38 -3.33
N LYS A 53 3.50 19.11 -4.44
CA LYS A 53 2.77 20.38 -4.47
C LYS A 53 1.30 20.21 -4.10
N LYS A 54 0.66 19.12 -4.54
CA LYS A 54 -0.74 18.83 -4.19
C LYS A 54 -0.86 18.37 -2.74
N VAL A 55 0.04 17.51 -2.27
CA VAL A 55 -0.08 16.90 -0.94
C VAL A 55 0.10 17.94 0.17
N ASN A 56 1.10 18.81 0.05
CA ASN A 56 1.45 19.78 1.09
C ASN A 56 0.56 21.05 1.10
N CYS A 57 -0.46 21.13 0.24
CA CYS A 57 -1.54 22.12 0.33
C CYS A 57 -2.75 21.56 1.11
N GLY A 58 -2.56 20.48 1.88
CA GLY A 58 -3.63 19.75 2.58
C GLY A 58 -4.40 18.79 1.67
N SER A 59 -4.22 18.88 0.35
CA SER A 59 -4.79 17.93 -0.60
C SER A 59 -3.94 16.67 -0.73
N ASN A 60 -3.99 15.80 0.30
CA ASN A 60 -3.60 14.39 0.22
C ASN A 60 -4.48 13.59 -0.78
N PHE A 61 -5.10 14.27 -1.74
CA PHE A 61 -6.16 13.81 -2.60
C PHE A 61 -5.78 12.57 -3.38
N ALA A 62 -4.54 12.48 -3.90
CA ALA A 62 -4.10 11.28 -4.62
C ALA A 62 -4.01 10.05 -3.71
N ILE A 63 -3.44 10.20 -2.51
CA ILE A 63 -3.30 9.12 -1.50
C ILE A 63 -4.69 8.70 -0.99
N LEU A 64 -5.56 9.67 -0.67
CA LEU A 64 -6.91 9.42 -0.17
C LEU A 64 -7.84 8.83 -1.25
N VAL A 65 -7.75 9.30 -2.49
CA VAL A 65 -8.51 8.74 -3.62
C VAL A 65 -8.06 7.31 -3.90
N HIS A 66 -6.77 7.02 -3.78
CA HIS A 66 -6.23 5.68 -3.97
C HIS A 66 -6.78 4.67 -2.95
N MET A 67 -6.90 5.05 -1.67
CA MET A 67 -7.51 4.19 -0.65
C MET A 67 -8.96 3.81 -1.01
N GLY A 68 -9.65 4.67 -1.75
CA GLY A 68 -11.07 4.52 -2.04
C GLY A 68 -11.93 4.73 -0.79
N LYS A 69 -13.24 4.91 -1.00
CA LYS A 69 -14.21 5.05 0.10
C LYS A 69 -14.89 3.72 0.45
N ASP A 70 -14.80 2.74 -0.45
CA ASP A 70 -15.48 1.45 -0.32
C ASP A 70 -14.62 0.46 0.49
N PRO A 71 -15.20 -0.31 1.42
CA PRO A 71 -14.48 -1.36 2.16
C PRO A 71 -13.83 -2.42 1.26
N ASN A 72 -14.38 -2.66 0.06
CA ASN A 72 -13.87 -3.56 -0.96
C ASN A 72 -13.11 -2.83 -2.07
N SER A 73 -12.62 -1.61 -1.80
CA SER A 73 -11.69 -0.94 -2.70
C SER A 73 -10.46 -1.83 -2.95
N GLN A 74 -9.82 -1.67 -4.11
CA GLN A 74 -8.61 -2.43 -4.44
C GLN A 74 -7.52 -2.29 -3.37
N HIS A 75 -7.36 -1.08 -2.85
CA HIS A 75 -6.44 -0.81 -1.76
C HIS A 75 -6.79 -1.64 -0.52
N ASN A 76 -8.05 -1.63 -0.07
CA ASN A 76 -8.46 -2.34 1.15
C ASN A 76 -8.36 -3.87 0.99
N VAL A 77 -8.68 -4.40 -0.19
CA VAL A 77 -8.47 -5.81 -0.52
C VAL A 77 -6.99 -6.16 -0.49
N ALA A 78 -6.14 -5.38 -1.17
CA ALA A 78 -4.69 -5.59 -1.18
C ALA A 78 -4.07 -5.46 0.22
N GLN A 79 -4.53 -4.50 1.02
CA GLN A 79 -4.13 -4.30 2.41
C GLN A 79 -4.49 -5.51 3.28
N SER A 80 -5.66 -6.11 3.05
CA SER A 80 -6.09 -7.32 3.75
C SER A 80 -5.19 -8.49 3.39
N CYS A 81 -4.95 -8.73 2.10
CA CYS A 81 -4.01 -9.76 1.62
C CYS A 81 -2.60 -9.56 2.21
N TYR A 82 -2.09 -8.33 2.23
CA TYR A 82 -0.80 -8.01 2.84
C TYR A 82 -0.77 -8.26 4.35
N THR A 83 -1.88 -8.02 5.04
CA THR A 83 -2.00 -8.32 6.48
C THR A 83 -1.98 -9.83 6.73
N TYR A 84 -2.67 -10.62 5.90
CA TYR A 84 -2.60 -12.08 5.97
C TYR A 84 -1.19 -12.61 5.66
N LEU A 85 -0.51 -12.05 4.64
CA LEU A 85 0.88 -12.43 4.31
C LEU A 85 1.84 -12.21 5.50
N LYS A 86 1.69 -11.08 6.21
CA LYS A 86 2.52 -10.75 7.38
C LYS A 86 2.18 -11.55 8.63
N ASN A 87 1.07 -12.30 8.63
CA ASN A 87 0.67 -13.09 9.78
C ASN A 87 1.50 -14.38 9.89
N GLN A 88 2.64 -14.31 10.56
CA GLN A 88 3.55 -15.45 10.79
C GLN A 88 2.87 -16.65 11.45
N ALA A 89 1.81 -16.44 12.22
CA ALA A 89 1.06 -17.52 12.84
C ALA A 89 0.37 -18.45 11.83
N GLN A 90 0.17 -17.98 10.60
CA GLN A 90 -0.44 -18.71 9.48
C GLN A 90 0.59 -19.21 8.47
N HIS A 91 1.89 -18.99 8.71
CA HIS A 91 2.95 -19.51 7.83
C HIS A 91 3.00 -21.04 7.88
N ILE A 92 3.29 -21.66 6.73
CA ILE A 92 3.32 -23.12 6.57
C ILE A 92 4.20 -23.77 7.64
N GLU A 93 5.39 -23.22 7.88
CA GLU A 93 6.31 -23.70 8.90
C GLU A 93 5.69 -23.67 10.31
N THR A 94 5.09 -22.55 10.71
CA THR A 94 4.42 -22.42 12.02
C THR A 94 3.29 -23.42 12.19
N VAL A 95 2.53 -23.68 11.12
CA VAL A 95 1.43 -24.68 11.13
C VAL A 95 1.99 -26.10 11.25
N ILE A 96 3.05 -26.42 10.50
CA ILE A 96 3.73 -27.73 10.57
C ILE A 96 4.27 -27.97 11.98
N ILE A 97 5.03 -27.02 12.55
CA ILE A 97 5.58 -27.12 13.90
C ILE A 97 4.47 -27.38 14.92
N ARG A 98 3.38 -26.61 14.87
CA ARG A 98 2.22 -26.78 15.77
C ARG A 98 1.55 -28.15 15.67
N GLN A 99 1.54 -28.75 14.48
CA GLN A 99 0.95 -30.07 14.26
C GLN A 99 1.88 -31.20 14.72
N THR A 100 3.19 -31.04 14.52
CA THR A 100 4.20 -32.05 14.88
C THR A 100 4.65 -31.98 16.34
N SER A 101 4.38 -30.89 17.05
CA SER A 101 4.68 -30.72 18.47
C SER A 101 3.59 -31.26 19.42
N LYS A 102 2.58 -31.94 18.88
CA LYS A 102 1.58 -32.71 19.62
C LYS A 102 1.89 -34.20 19.51
#